data_AF-A0A939U6W3-F1
#
_entry.id   AF-A0A939U6W3-F1
#
_cell.length_a   1.000
_cell.length_b   1.000
_cell.length_c   1.000
_cell.angle_alpha   90.00
_cell.angle_beta   90.00
_cell.angle_gamma   90.00
#
_symmetry.space_group_name_H-M   'P 1'
#
loop_
_entity.id
_entity.type
_entity.pdbx_description
1 polymer ?
#
loop_
_entity_poly.entity_id
_entity_poly.type
_entity_poly.pdbx_seq_one_letter_code
_entity_poly.pdbx_strand_id
1 'polypeptide(L)'
;FQHAGIEGYNYRVLDNGKYEVIAENETADADNKEITGVAYTGKYNDGNNKINQWIVGAVSKNPNTGEGYAKGYWQSYKDATSGKTKQEWKARFGASEPVEWMKKNNKIVISPNVSVTLPSDTADIEVKRGQCKQEIKDASWRMIFASDNATFDAMWDEMVNNLNAFGFQDLYTFDVDRAKIEKAAKDAVK
;
A
#
# COMPACT_ATOMS: atom_id res chain seq x y z
N PHE A 1 -4.59 -7.66 -22.88
CA PHE A 1 -5.62 -7.21 -21.91
C PHE A 1 -5.08 -6.03 -21.10
N GLN A 2 -5.90 -5.30 -20.35
CA GLN A 2 -5.45 -4.16 -19.52
C GLN A 2 -5.90 -4.33 -18.08
N HIS A 3 -4.95 -4.33 -17.14
CA HIS A 3 -5.02 -4.25 -15.67
C HIS A 3 -6.10 -5.05 -14.89
N ALA A 4 -7.32 -5.21 -15.40
CA ALA A 4 -8.39 -6.06 -14.89
C ALA A 4 -8.25 -7.55 -15.30
N GLY A 5 -7.34 -7.85 -16.23
CA GLY A 5 -7.04 -9.22 -16.67
C GLY A 5 -7.87 -9.70 -17.87
N ILE A 6 -7.89 -11.01 -18.07
CA ILE A 6 -8.57 -11.73 -19.16
C ILE A 6 -9.84 -12.38 -18.61
N GLU A 7 -10.97 -12.18 -19.29
CA GLU A 7 -12.23 -12.90 -19.00
C GLU A 7 -12.08 -14.40 -19.23
N GLY A 8 -12.62 -15.21 -18.31
CA GLY A 8 -12.48 -16.66 -18.30
C GLY A 8 -11.17 -17.16 -17.71
N TYR A 9 -10.18 -16.28 -17.51
CA TYR A 9 -8.90 -16.65 -16.89
C TYR A 9 -8.68 -15.95 -15.56
N ASN A 10 -8.67 -14.61 -15.49
CA ASN A 10 -8.53 -13.87 -14.23
C ASN A 10 -9.86 -13.56 -13.54
N TYR A 11 -10.93 -13.42 -14.32
CA TYR A 11 -12.26 -13.15 -13.80
C TYR A 11 -13.32 -13.83 -14.65
N ARG A 12 -14.50 -14.05 -14.08
CA ARG A 12 -15.71 -14.52 -14.77
C ARG A 12 -16.83 -13.51 -14.66
N VAL A 13 -17.73 -13.53 -15.62
CA VAL A 13 -18.99 -12.76 -15.58
C VAL A 13 -20.05 -13.61 -14.88
N LEU A 14 -20.69 -13.06 -13.87
CA LEU A 14 -21.77 -13.65 -13.12
C LEU A 14 -23.11 -13.43 -13.83
N ASP A 15 -24.15 -14.19 -13.47
CA ASP A 15 -25.50 -14.07 -14.06
C ASP A 15 -26.11 -12.66 -13.94
N ASN A 16 -25.71 -11.90 -12.92
CA ASN A 16 -26.12 -10.52 -12.72
C ASN A 16 -25.30 -9.50 -13.53
N GLY A 17 -24.43 -9.96 -14.44
CA GLY A 17 -23.55 -9.15 -15.28
C GLY A 17 -22.31 -8.60 -14.57
N LYS A 18 -22.14 -8.82 -13.26
CA LYS A 18 -20.97 -8.37 -12.49
C LYS A 18 -19.82 -9.35 -12.62
N TYR A 19 -18.64 -8.94 -12.17
CA TYR A 19 -17.43 -9.74 -12.30
C TYR A 19 -17.00 -10.36 -10.98
N GLU A 20 -16.37 -11.51 -11.05
CA GLU A 20 -15.76 -12.21 -9.92
C GLU A 20 -14.37 -12.71 -10.30
N VAL A 21 -13.41 -12.54 -9.39
CA VAL A 21 -12.03 -13.00 -9.60
C VAL A 21 -11.96 -14.52 -9.53
N ILE A 22 -11.21 -15.12 -10.45
CA ILE A 22 -10.82 -16.53 -10.42
C ILE A 22 -9.56 -16.61 -9.57
N ALA A 23 -9.68 -17.08 -8.33
CA ALA A 23 -8.64 -16.99 -7.30
C ALA A 23 -7.33 -17.66 -7.72
N GLU A 24 -7.42 -18.79 -8.44
CA GLU A 24 -6.28 -19.57 -8.92
C GLU A 24 -5.37 -18.75 -9.85
N ASN A 25 -5.93 -17.77 -10.55
CA ASN A 25 -5.25 -16.94 -11.54
C ASN A 25 -5.15 -15.47 -11.13
N GLU A 26 -5.46 -15.14 -9.87
CA GLU A 26 -5.36 -13.77 -9.36
C GLU A 26 -3.92 -13.24 -9.45
N THR A 27 -2.94 -14.13 -9.24
CA THR A 27 -1.50 -13.84 -9.23
C THR A 27 -0.83 -14.03 -10.59
N ALA A 28 -1.59 -14.22 -11.68
CA ALA A 28 -1.03 -14.56 -12.99
C ALA A 28 0.02 -13.57 -13.51
N ASP A 29 -0.13 -12.29 -13.16
CA ASP A 29 0.85 -11.23 -13.49
C ASP A 29 2.18 -11.42 -12.75
N ALA A 30 2.11 -11.57 -11.43
CA ALA A 30 3.27 -11.73 -10.56
C ALA A 30 4.03 -13.04 -10.83
N ASP A 31 3.28 -14.12 -11.05
CA ASP A 31 3.82 -15.46 -11.27
C ASP A 31 4.15 -15.74 -12.74
N ASN A 32 3.79 -14.82 -13.64
CA ASN A 32 3.87 -14.98 -15.09
C ASN A 32 3.33 -16.34 -15.58
N LYS A 33 2.11 -16.69 -15.13
CA LYS A 33 1.49 -18.00 -15.35
C LYS A 33 1.24 -18.27 -16.84
N GLU A 34 1.27 -19.56 -17.21
CA GLU A 34 0.78 -20.01 -18.52
C GLU A 34 -0.74 -19.78 -18.62
N ILE A 35 -1.17 -19.18 -19.73
CA ILE A 35 -2.60 -18.97 -20.00
C ILE A 35 -3.19 -20.28 -20.51
N THR A 36 -4.26 -20.74 -19.87
CA THR A 36 -4.98 -21.97 -20.24
C THR A 36 -6.49 -21.77 -20.11
N GLY A 37 -7.27 -22.62 -20.78
CA GLY A 37 -8.75 -22.60 -20.65
C GLY A 37 -9.46 -21.43 -21.36
N VAL A 38 -8.72 -20.58 -22.09
CA VAL A 38 -9.24 -19.47 -22.90
C VAL A 38 -8.59 -19.45 -24.29
N ALA A 39 -9.08 -18.62 -25.21
CA ALA A 39 -8.57 -18.55 -26.59
C ALA A 39 -7.15 -17.97 -26.71
N TYR A 40 -6.60 -17.41 -25.63
CA TYR A 40 -5.25 -16.85 -25.58
C TYR A 40 -4.24 -17.92 -25.17
N THR A 41 -3.02 -17.82 -25.68
CA THR A 41 -1.91 -18.75 -25.41
C THR A 41 -0.65 -17.99 -25.00
N GLY A 42 0.33 -18.73 -24.48
CA GLY A 42 1.59 -18.18 -23.97
C GLY A 42 1.49 -17.76 -22.50
N LYS A 43 2.54 -17.09 -22.01
CA LYS A 43 2.57 -16.62 -20.64
C LYS A 43 1.79 -15.34 -20.48
N TYR A 44 1.28 -15.11 -19.28
CA TYR A 44 0.48 -13.96 -18.95
C TYR A 44 1.15 -12.64 -19.35
N ASN A 45 2.45 -12.50 -19.10
CA ASN A 45 3.19 -11.29 -19.41
C ASN A 45 3.47 -11.14 -20.91
N ASP A 46 3.32 -12.17 -21.75
CA ASP A 46 3.50 -12.04 -23.19
C ASP A 46 2.39 -11.17 -23.81
N GLY A 47 1.18 -11.25 -23.25
CA GLY A 47 -0.01 -10.48 -23.70
C GLY A 47 -0.37 -9.27 -22.84
N ASN A 48 0.37 -9.01 -21.75
CA ASN A 48 0.11 -7.88 -20.85
C ASN A 48 0.56 -6.55 -21.47
N ASN A 49 -0.19 -5.46 -21.20
CA ASN A 49 0.08 -4.13 -21.72
C ASN A 49 1.45 -3.60 -21.23
N LYS A 50 2.41 -3.48 -22.14
CA LYS A 50 3.78 -3.00 -21.85
C LYS A 50 3.91 -1.50 -21.63
N ILE A 51 2.94 -0.71 -22.10
CA ILE A 51 2.89 0.74 -21.85
C ILE A 51 2.52 1.02 -20.38
N ASN A 52 1.89 0.04 -19.70
CA ASN A 52 1.48 0.12 -18.29
C ASN A 52 0.61 1.35 -17.99
N GLN A 53 -0.23 1.74 -18.96
CA GLN A 53 -1.13 2.88 -18.85
C GLN A 53 -2.59 2.42 -18.75
N TRP A 54 -3.28 2.92 -17.73
CA TRP A 54 -4.72 2.80 -17.61
C TRP A 54 -5.40 3.67 -18.67
N ILE A 55 -6.25 3.08 -19.53
CA ILE A 55 -7.09 3.85 -20.47
C ILE A 55 -8.21 4.59 -19.71
N VAL A 56 -8.73 3.98 -18.64
CA VAL A 56 -9.76 4.56 -17.78
C VAL A 56 -9.29 4.43 -16.33
N GLY A 57 -9.53 5.46 -15.50
CA GLY A 57 -9.16 5.41 -14.10
C GLY A 57 -9.79 4.22 -13.38
N ALA A 58 -9.02 3.52 -12.55
CA ALA A 58 -9.43 2.30 -11.85
C ALA A 58 -10.76 2.41 -11.08
N VAL A 59 -11.05 3.60 -10.54
CA VAL A 59 -12.28 3.94 -9.79
C VAL A 59 -13.48 4.24 -10.67
N SER A 60 -13.27 4.51 -11.96
CA SER A 60 -14.35 4.89 -12.88
C SER A 60 -15.32 3.73 -13.03
N LYS A 61 -16.59 4.05 -13.21
CA LYS A 61 -17.65 3.05 -13.32
C LYS A 61 -17.68 2.45 -14.72
N ASN A 62 -17.56 1.13 -14.79
CA ASN A 62 -17.86 0.37 -16.00
C ASN A 62 -19.37 0.45 -16.26
N PRO A 63 -19.82 0.97 -17.41
CA PRO A 63 -21.25 1.13 -17.71
C PRO A 63 -22.00 -0.21 -17.78
N ASN A 64 -21.31 -1.33 -18.04
CA ASN A 64 -21.93 -2.65 -18.12
C ASN A 64 -22.21 -3.26 -16.76
N THR A 65 -21.40 -2.95 -15.74
CA THR A 65 -21.49 -3.59 -14.40
C THR A 65 -21.91 -2.64 -13.29
N GLY A 66 -21.75 -1.32 -13.50
CA GLY A 66 -21.89 -0.30 -12.45
C GLY A 66 -20.78 -0.31 -11.39
N GLU A 67 -19.76 -1.15 -11.56
CA GLU A 67 -18.63 -1.32 -10.64
C GLU A 67 -17.35 -0.66 -11.18
N GLY A 68 -16.34 -0.51 -10.33
CA GLY A 68 -15.05 0.06 -10.75
C GLY A 68 -14.30 -0.87 -11.72
N TYR A 69 -13.42 -0.32 -12.56
CA TYR A 69 -12.61 -1.15 -13.46
C TYR A 69 -11.58 -2.03 -12.74
N ALA A 70 -11.07 -1.61 -11.59
CA ALA A 70 -10.17 -2.46 -10.79
C ALA A 70 -10.94 -3.43 -9.89
N LYS A 71 -10.48 -4.69 -9.83
CA LYS A 71 -11.10 -5.76 -9.04
C LYS A 71 -11.36 -5.42 -7.57
N GLY A 72 -10.52 -4.59 -6.96
CA GLY A 72 -10.71 -4.10 -5.59
C GLY A 72 -12.02 -3.35 -5.35
N TYR A 73 -12.70 -2.89 -6.40
CA TYR A 73 -13.98 -2.20 -6.32
C TYR A 73 -15.19 -3.11 -6.60
N TRP A 74 -14.99 -4.35 -7.02
CA TRP A 74 -16.08 -5.30 -7.30
C TRP A 74 -16.65 -5.83 -5.98
N GLN A 75 -17.98 -5.98 -5.91
CA GLN A 75 -18.61 -6.45 -4.67
C GLN A 75 -18.16 -7.87 -4.30
N SER A 76 -18.08 -8.76 -5.28
CA SER A 76 -17.58 -10.14 -5.14
C SER A 76 -16.21 -10.19 -4.47
N TYR A 77 -15.28 -9.34 -4.91
CA TYR A 77 -13.93 -9.27 -4.35
C TYR A 77 -13.92 -8.70 -2.94
N LYS A 78 -14.74 -7.68 -2.67
CA LYS A 78 -14.87 -7.12 -1.31
C LYS A 78 -15.40 -8.15 -0.33
N ASP A 79 -16.40 -8.93 -0.74
CA ASP A 79 -17.00 -9.99 0.08
C ASP A 79 -15.98 -11.10 0.34
N ALA A 80 -15.31 -11.59 -0.71
CA ALA A 80 -14.27 -12.62 -0.60
C ALA A 80 -13.09 -12.19 0.27
N THR A 81 -12.76 -10.89 0.30
CA THR A 81 -11.64 -10.36 1.08
C THR A 81 -12.05 -9.71 2.41
N SER A 82 -13.30 -9.86 2.85
CA SER A 82 -13.80 -9.26 4.10
C SER A 82 -13.47 -10.09 5.35
N GLY A 83 -12.17 -10.24 5.64
CA GLY A 83 -11.68 -10.99 6.81
C GLY A 83 -11.89 -10.31 8.18
N LYS A 84 -11.56 -11.04 9.25
CA LYS A 84 -11.74 -10.64 10.66
C LYS A 84 -11.20 -9.24 10.96
N THR A 85 -9.97 -8.92 10.55
CA THR A 85 -9.36 -7.60 10.80
C THR A 85 -10.16 -6.45 10.18
N LYS A 86 -10.74 -6.64 8.98
CA LYS A 86 -11.59 -5.61 8.36
C LYS A 86 -12.89 -5.43 9.15
N GLN A 87 -13.47 -6.51 9.66
CA GLN A 87 -14.68 -6.45 10.49
C GLN A 87 -14.41 -5.75 11.84
N GLU A 88 -13.33 -6.11 12.52
CA GLU A 88 -12.88 -5.46 13.75
C GLU A 88 -12.60 -3.97 13.54
N TRP A 89 -11.96 -3.62 12.42
CA TRP A 89 -11.74 -2.22 12.05
C TRP A 89 -13.07 -1.48 11.84
N LYS A 90 -14.02 -2.05 11.10
CA LYS A 90 -15.35 -1.46 10.88
C LYS A 90 -16.11 -1.25 12.20
N ALA A 91 -16.05 -2.22 13.10
CA ALA A 91 -16.67 -2.15 14.43
C ALA A 91 -16.03 -1.05 15.29
N ARG A 92 -14.69 -0.94 15.28
CA ARG A 92 -13.95 0.06 16.06
C ARG A 92 -14.21 1.49 15.58
N PHE A 93 -14.28 1.70 14.27
CA PHE A 93 -14.37 3.04 13.67
C PHE A 93 -15.78 3.42 13.20
N GLY A 94 -16.74 2.50 13.23
CA GLY A 94 -18.13 2.77 12.84
C GLY A 94 -18.28 3.23 11.38
N ALA A 95 -17.41 2.75 10.50
CA ALA A 95 -17.38 3.10 9.08
C ALA A 95 -17.08 1.88 8.22
N SER A 96 -17.60 1.84 7.00
CA SER A 96 -17.38 0.74 6.06
C SER A 96 -15.99 0.75 5.42
N GLU A 97 -15.41 1.93 5.22
CA GLU A 97 -14.12 2.15 4.58
C GLU A 97 -13.31 3.23 5.35
N PRO A 98 -11.95 3.14 5.38
CA PRO A 98 -11.09 4.12 6.02
C PRO A 98 -11.33 5.56 5.56
N VAL A 99 -11.48 5.77 4.26
CA VAL A 99 -11.68 7.11 3.67
C VAL A 99 -12.98 7.74 4.17
N GLU A 100 -14.05 6.96 4.35
CA GLU A 100 -15.33 7.47 4.84
C GLU A 100 -15.23 7.93 6.30
N TRP A 101 -14.55 7.15 7.14
CA TRP A 101 -14.23 7.58 8.50
C TRP A 101 -13.40 8.87 8.50
N MET A 102 -12.37 8.95 7.65
CA MET A 102 -11.51 10.12 7.59
C MET A 102 -12.27 11.38 7.16
N LYS A 103 -13.17 11.28 6.16
CA LYS A 103 -14.05 12.39 5.76
C LYS A 103 -14.93 12.85 6.93
N LYS A 104 -15.67 11.92 7.54
CA LYS A 104 -16.60 12.21 8.65
C LYS A 104 -15.92 12.88 9.84
N ASN A 105 -14.63 12.58 10.06
CA ASN A 105 -13.86 13.07 11.20
C ASN A 105 -12.86 14.18 10.84
N ASN A 106 -12.99 14.81 9.66
CA ASN A 106 -12.10 15.88 9.18
C ASN A 106 -10.60 15.49 9.25
N LYS A 107 -10.28 14.25 8.88
CA LYS A 107 -8.91 13.70 8.86
C LYS A 107 -8.28 13.64 7.46
N ILE A 108 -8.97 14.13 6.44
CA ILE A 108 -8.40 14.25 5.10
C ILE A 108 -7.81 15.64 4.94
N VAL A 109 -6.55 15.70 4.50
CA VAL A 109 -5.87 16.93 4.10
C VAL A 109 -5.52 16.81 2.62
N ILE A 110 -5.82 17.85 1.84
CA ILE A 110 -5.37 17.92 0.44
C ILE A 110 -3.87 18.26 0.45
N SER A 111 -3.07 17.36 -0.11
CA SER A 111 -1.65 17.57 -0.36
C SER A 111 -1.45 17.84 -1.84
N PRO A 112 -1.31 19.11 -2.27
CA PRO A 112 -1.01 19.41 -3.67
C PRO A 112 0.32 18.78 -4.08
N ASN A 113 0.45 18.45 -5.36
CA ASN A 113 1.73 18.02 -5.91
C ASN A 113 2.61 19.25 -6.11
N VAL A 114 3.86 19.18 -5.67
CA VAL A 114 4.84 20.25 -5.80
C VAL A 114 6.15 19.66 -6.30
N SER A 115 6.80 20.38 -7.21
CA SER A 115 8.15 20.02 -7.65
C SER A 115 9.15 20.78 -6.78
N VAL A 116 9.85 20.06 -5.90
CA VAL A 116 10.91 20.61 -5.05
C VAL A 116 12.14 19.71 -5.06
N THR A 117 13.32 20.32 -5.04
CA THR A 117 14.57 19.60 -4.79
C THR A 117 14.82 19.56 -3.29
N LEU A 118 15.01 18.36 -2.75
CA LEU A 118 15.35 18.17 -1.34
C LEU A 118 16.86 17.98 -1.18
N PRO A 119 17.46 18.46 -0.09
CA PRO A 119 18.86 18.17 0.22
C PRO A 119 19.07 16.66 0.40
N SER A 120 20.22 16.19 -0.05
CA SER A 120 20.72 14.83 0.22
C SER A 120 21.28 14.75 1.64
N ASP A 121 21.39 13.52 2.15
CA ASP A 121 22.08 13.26 3.41
C ASP A 121 23.54 13.74 3.32
N THR A 122 24.04 14.31 4.40
CA THR A 122 25.49 14.49 4.59
C THR A 122 26.11 13.14 4.96
N ALA A 123 27.44 13.01 4.84
CA ALA A 123 28.13 11.77 5.21
C ALA A 123 27.86 11.34 6.67
N ASP A 124 27.78 12.30 7.59
CA ASP A 124 27.46 12.05 8.99
C ASP A 124 26.00 11.58 9.18
N ILE A 125 25.04 12.24 8.53
CA ILE A 125 23.63 11.82 8.56
C ILE A 125 23.45 10.43 7.94
N GLU A 126 24.15 10.13 6.85
CA GLU A 126 24.11 8.82 6.20
C GLU A 126 24.59 7.71 7.15
N VAL A 127 25.69 7.94 7.88
CA VAL A 127 26.19 7.00 8.90
C VAL A 127 25.17 6.81 10.03
N LYS A 128 24.65 7.91 10.61
CA LYS A 128 23.63 7.84 11.67
C LYS A 128 22.39 7.09 11.20
N ARG A 129 21.91 7.38 9.99
CA ARG A 129 20.76 6.70 9.37
C ARG A 129 21.02 5.22 9.18
N GLY A 130 22.22 4.84 8.72
CA GLY A 130 22.63 3.46 8.55
C GLY A 130 22.58 2.67 9.86
N GLN A 131 23.13 3.22 10.92
CA GLN A 131 23.13 2.62 12.26
C GLN A 131 21.70 2.49 12.82
N CYS A 132 20.92 3.57 12.78
CA CYS A 132 19.53 3.56 13.26
C CYS A 132 18.66 2.55 12.49
N LYS A 133 18.82 2.49 11.15
CA LYS A 133 18.11 1.55 10.29
C LYS A 133 18.40 0.10 10.68
N GLN A 134 19.67 -0.23 10.88
CA GLN A 134 20.09 -1.58 11.21
C GLN A 134 19.54 -2.00 12.58
N GLU A 135 19.66 -1.12 13.59
CA GLU A 135 19.15 -1.35 14.94
C GLU A 135 17.63 -1.58 14.96
N ILE A 136 16.86 -0.68 14.32
CA ILE A 136 15.39 -0.82 14.25
C ILE A 136 15.00 -2.13 13.58
N LYS A 137 15.67 -2.48 12.47
CA LYS A 137 15.38 -3.71 11.74
C LYS A 137 15.62 -4.94 12.61
N ASP A 138 16.78 -5.04 13.25
CA ASP A 138 17.16 -6.22 14.01
C ASP A 138 16.32 -6.34 15.30
N ALA A 139 16.17 -5.23 16.04
CA ALA A 139 15.37 -5.20 17.27
C ALA A 139 13.89 -5.49 16.99
N SER A 140 13.29 -4.89 15.96
CA SER A 140 11.87 -5.13 15.64
C SER A 140 11.58 -6.58 15.28
N TRP A 141 12.47 -7.24 14.53
CA TRP A 141 12.33 -8.67 14.24
C TRP A 141 12.41 -9.54 15.49
N ARG A 142 13.27 -9.20 16.45
CA ARG A 142 13.34 -9.91 17.74
C ARG A 142 12.08 -9.65 18.59
N MET A 143 11.63 -8.40 18.64
CA MET A 143 10.48 -7.97 19.44
C MET A 143 9.17 -8.66 19.03
N ILE A 144 8.92 -8.90 17.73
CA ILE A 144 7.70 -9.60 17.31
C ILE A 144 7.61 -11.05 17.79
N PHE A 145 8.72 -11.65 18.23
CA PHE A 145 8.80 -13.00 18.78
C PHE A 145 9.06 -13.00 20.30
N ALA A 146 8.90 -11.86 20.97
CA ALA A 146 9.01 -11.80 22.43
C ALA A 146 8.02 -12.75 23.09
N SER A 147 8.45 -13.47 24.13
CA SER A 147 7.64 -14.44 24.86
C SER A 147 6.50 -13.80 25.65
N ASP A 148 6.69 -12.54 26.04
CA ASP A 148 5.82 -11.76 26.90
C ASP A 148 6.12 -10.26 26.76
N ASN A 149 5.25 -9.44 27.35
CA ASN A 149 5.38 -7.98 27.31
C ASN A 149 6.65 -7.49 28.03
N ALA A 150 7.08 -8.13 29.11
CA ALA A 150 8.27 -7.68 29.86
C ALA A 150 9.54 -7.82 29.02
N THR A 151 9.64 -8.92 28.27
CA THR A 151 10.75 -9.19 27.35
C THR A 151 10.71 -8.23 26.16
N PHE A 152 9.52 -7.94 25.64
CA PHE A 152 9.31 -6.92 24.61
C PHE A 152 9.78 -5.54 25.09
N ASP A 153 9.29 -5.09 26.26
CA ASP A 153 9.58 -3.76 26.82
C ASP A 153 11.08 -3.59 27.08
N ALA A 154 11.76 -4.62 27.58
CA ALA A 154 13.21 -4.59 27.77
C ALA A 154 13.99 -4.41 26.45
N MET A 155 13.60 -5.13 25.39
CA MET A 155 14.21 -4.98 24.05
C MET A 155 13.88 -3.62 23.42
N TRP A 156 12.68 -3.09 23.67
CA TRP A 156 12.29 -1.76 23.25
C TRP A 156 13.17 -0.69 23.89
N ASP A 157 13.34 -0.75 25.21
CA ASP A 157 14.17 0.20 25.96
C ASP A 157 15.63 0.15 25.50
N GLU A 158 16.18 -1.05 25.27
CA GLU A 158 17.52 -1.23 24.69
C GLU A 158 17.63 -0.56 23.32
N MET A 159 16.70 -0.84 22.41
CA MET A 159 16.67 -0.25 21.08
C MET A 159 16.61 1.28 21.14
N VAL A 160 15.73 1.85 21.96
CA VAL A 160 15.60 3.32 22.12
C VAL A 160 16.90 3.94 22.64
N ASN A 161 17.55 3.30 23.63
CA ASN A 161 18.83 3.77 24.15
C ASN A 161 19.93 3.74 23.07
N ASN A 162 20.00 2.67 22.29
CA ASN A 162 20.95 2.55 21.16
C ASN A 162 20.70 3.63 20.11
N LEU A 163 19.44 3.85 19.72
CA LEU A 163 19.07 4.90 18.76
C LEU A 163 19.50 6.29 19.23
N ASN A 164 19.28 6.61 20.50
CA ASN A 164 19.74 7.86 21.07
C ASN A 164 21.28 7.97 21.03
N ALA A 165 21.99 6.90 21.35
CA ALA A 165 23.45 6.85 21.28
C ALA A 165 24.00 7.00 19.84
N PHE A 166 23.27 6.52 18.83
CA PHE A 166 23.59 6.69 17.41
C PHE A 166 23.25 8.08 16.86
N GLY A 167 22.66 8.97 17.67
CA GLY A 167 22.28 10.31 17.24
C GLY A 167 20.97 10.35 16.46
N PHE A 168 20.00 9.50 16.81
CA PHE A 168 18.66 9.52 16.19
C PHE A 168 17.99 10.91 16.26
N GLN A 169 18.25 11.69 17.32
CA GLN A 169 17.69 13.03 17.44
C GLN A 169 18.21 14.00 16.36
N ASP A 170 19.48 13.89 15.98
CA ASP A 170 20.08 14.69 14.90
C ASP A 170 19.49 14.29 13.56
N LEU A 171 19.37 12.97 13.33
CA LEU A 171 18.73 12.40 12.14
C LEU A 171 17.28 12.86 12.01
N TYR A 172 16.51 12.80 13.10
CA TYR A 172 15.13 13.26 13.15
C TYR A 172 15.01 14.75 12.82
N THR A 173 15.88 15.58 13.41
CA THR A 173 15.89 17.02 13.15
C THR A 173 16.18 17.31 11.68
N PHE A 174 17.18 16.65 11.10
CA PHE A 174 17.51 16.76 9.69
C PHE A 174 16.33 16.38 8.77
N ASP A 175 15.66 15.24 9.04
CA ASP A 175 14.53 14.78 8.25
C ASP A 175 13.31 15.71 8.38
N VAL A 176 13.06 16.24 9.58
CA VAL A 176 12.00 17.23 9.82
C VAL A 176 12.27 18.52 9.05
N ASP A 177 13.50 19.04 9.09
CA ASP A 177 13.86 20.26 8.36
C ASP A 177 13.78 20.06 6.85
N ARG A 178 14.21 18.90 6.35
CA ARG A 178 14.03 18.50 4.96
C ARG A 178 12.54 18.44 4.57
N ALA A 179 11.68 17.86 5.42
CA ALA A 179 10.24 17.78 5.16
C ALA A 179 9.54 19.14 5.18
N LYS A 180 10.04 20.12 5.94
CA LYS A 180 9.51 21.50 5.96
C LYS A 180 9.60 22.17 4.58
N ILE A 181 10.60 21.84 3.77
CA ILE A 181 10.77 22.39 2.41
C ILE A 181 9.57 22.01 1.54
N GLU A 182 9.24 20.72 1.47
CA GLU A 182 8.08 20.25 0.71
C GLU A 182 6.78 20.81 1.28
N LYS A 183 6.65 20.86 2.61
CA LYS A 183 5.47 21.45 3.27
C LYS A 183 5.27 22.92 2.89
N ALA A 184 6.32 23.73 2.92
CA ALA A 184 6.25 25.15 2.56
C ALA A 184 5.81 25.33 1.11
N ALA A 185 6.36 24.54 0.18
CA ALA A 185 5.94 24.57 -1.22
C ALA A 185 4.46 24.18 -1.39
N LYS A 186 4.00 23.16 -0.67
CA LYS A 186 2.58 22.76 -0.68
C LYS A 186 1.66 23.84 -0.15
N ASP A 187 2.06 24.52 0.92
CA ASP A 187 1.24 25.58 1.51
C ASP A 187 1.19 26.84 0.62
N ALA A 188 2.21 27.09 -0.21
CA ALA A 188 2.23 28.21 -1.15
C ALA A 188 1.26 28.06 -2.35
N VAL A 189 0.74 26.85 -2.59
CA VAL A 189 -0.17 26.53 -3.71
C VAL A 189 -1.56 26.06 -3.26
N LYS A 190 -1.84 26.09 -1.95
CA LYS A 190 -3.17 25.88 -1.37
C LYS A 190 -3.99 27.15 -1.44
#